data_AF-A0A227J844-F1
#
_entry.id   AF-A0A227J844-F1
#
_cell.length_a   1.000
_cell.length_b   1.000
_cell.length_c   1.000
_cell.angle_alpha   90.00
_cell.angle_beta   90.00
_cell.angle_gamma   90.00
#
_symmetry.space_group_name_H-M   'P 1'
#
loop_
_entity.id
_entity.type
_entity.pdbx_description
1 polymer ?
#
loop_
_entity_poly.entity_id
_entity_poly.type
_entity_poly.pdbx_seq_one_letter_code
_entity_poly.pdbx_strand_id
1 'polypeptide(L)'
;ELQGYASKTGGSKHNQDLSERRAKNVRDALLSYGIEPNRVRIIGFGDTHLAEQGTDQVSHALNRRVTASVVGYKGKVKKEWTIFTTLPEAES
;
A
#
# COMPACT_ATOMS: atom_id res chain seq x y z
N GLU A 1 0.50 -1.91 7.51
CA GLU A 1 -0.68 -1.03 7.50
C GLU A 1 -1.03 -0.72 6.06
N LEU A 2 -2.31 -0.74 5.73
CA LEU A 2 -2.88 -0.36 4.45
C LEU A 2 -3.71 0.91 4.65
N GLN A 3 -3.50 1.91 3.81
CA GLN A 3 -4.16 3.20 3.90
C GLN A 3 -4.92 3.44 2.61
N GLY A 4 -6.24 3.60 2.67
CA GLY A 4 -7.10 3.87 1.53
C GLY A 4 -7.36 5.36 1.36
N TYR A 5 -7.47 5.79 0.10
CA TYR A 5 -7.75 7.18 -0.26
C TYR A 5 -8.86 7.26 -1.31
N ALA A 6 -9.57 8.39 -1.29
CA ALA A 6 -10.59 8.75 -2.24
C ALA A 6 -10.29 10.13 -2.83
N SER A 7 -10.99 10.43 -3.92
CA SER A 7 -10.88 11.72 -4.57
C SER A 7 -11.71 12.76 -3.83
N LYS A 8 -11.38 14.04 -3.99
CA LYS A 8 -12.17 15.15 -3.42
C LYS A 8 -13.58 15.30 -3.98
N THR A 9 -13.93 14.55 -5.03
CA THR A 9 -15.28 14.50 -5.57
C THR A 9 -16.11 13.47 -4.81
N GLY A 10 -17.35 13.84 -4.46
CA GLY A 10 -18.24 13.02 -3.66
C GLY A 10 -18.40 13.53 -2.23
N GLY A 11 -19.32 12.93 -1.47
CA GLY A 11 -19.53 13.28 -0.06
C GLY A 11 -18.47 12.65 0.84
N SER A 12 -18.00 13.38 1.85
CA SER A 12 -16.94 12.93 2.76
C SER A 12 -17.23 11.54 3.39
N LYS A 13 -18.47 11.29 3.85
CA LYS A 13 -18.86 9.96 4.36
C LYS A 13 -18.73 8.86 3.30
N HIS A 14 -19.17 9.13 2.08
CA HIS A 14 -19.03 8.18 0.98
C HIS A 14 -17.56 7.91 0.65
N ASN A 15 -16.74 8.96 0.63
CA ASN A 15 -15.31 8.89 0.38
C ASN A 15 -14.59 8.09 1.46
N GLN A 16 -14.95 8.29 2.73
CA GLN A 16 -14.47 7.49 3.85
C GLN A 16 -14.76 6.00 3.62
N ASP A 17 -16.03 5.63 3.45
CA ASP A 17 -16.44 4.23 3.25
C ASP A 17 -15.77 3.62 1.99
N LEU A 18 -15.65 4.40 0.91
CA LEU A 18 -15.01 3.97 -0.34
C LEU A 18 -13.51 3.70 -0.14
N SER A 19 -12.83 4.57 0.61
CA SER A 19 -11.41 4.41 0.90
C SER A 19 -11.13 3.15 1.74
N GLU A 20 -11.98 2.87 2.74
CA GLU A 20 -11.89 1.67 3.56
C GLU A 20 -12.16 0.40 2.76
N ARG A 21 -13.19 0.40 1.90
CA ARG A 21 -13.49 -0.74 1.02
C ARG A 21 -12.33 -1.07 0.08
N ARG A 22 -11.67 -0.06 -0.50
CA ARG A 22 -10.48 -0.28 -1.35
C ARG A 22 -9.35 -0.95 -0.56
N ALA A 23 -9.03 -0.43 0.62
CA ALA A 23 -8.00 -1.01 1.48
C ALA A 23 -8.36 -2.43 1.95
N LYS A 24 -9.65 -2.71 2.18
CA LYS A 24 -10.15 -4.05 2.49
C LYS A 24 -9.95 -5.03 1.34
N ASN A 25 -10.24 -4.63 0.10
CA ASN A 25 -9.98 -5.48 -1.07
C ASN A 25 -8.50 -5.85 -1.20
N VAL A 26 -7.60 -4.89 -0.94
CA VAL A 26 -6.15 -5.18 -0.93
C VAL A 26 -5.78 -6.12 0.21
N ARG A 27 -6.32 -5.92 1.42
CA ARG A 27 -6.14 -6.86 2.54
C ARG A 27 -6.57 -8.26 2.14
N ASP A 28 -7.77 -8.42 1.61
CA ASP A 28 -8.34 -9.72 1.28
C ASP A 28 -7.47 -10.45 0.23
N ALA A 29 -6.88 -9.72 -0.73
CA ALA A 29 -5.84 -10.25 -1.63
C ALA A 29 -4.56 -10.68 -0.88
N LEU A 30 -4.06 -9.88 0.06
CA LEU A 30 -2.89 -10.26 0.88
C LEU A 30 -3.14 -11.52 1.72
N LEU A 31 -4.35 -11.68 2.28
CA LEU A 31 -4.72 -12.90 3.01
C LEU A 31 -4.72 -14.12 2.09
N SER A 32 -5.16 -13.97 0.84
CA SER A 32 -5.11 -15.04 -0.16
C SER A 32 -3.68 -15.50 -0.49
N TYR A 33 -2.68 -14.64 -0.27
CA TYR A 33 -1.26 -14.98 -0.38
C TYR A 33 -0.65 -15.51 0.92
N GLY A 34 -1.47 -15.82 1.94
CA GLY A 34 -1.02 -16.42 3.20
C GLY A 34 -0.53 -15.42 4.25
N ILE A 35 -0.78 -14.11 4.07
CA ILE A 35 -0.50 -13.14 5.13
C ILE A 35 -1.58 -13.26 6.22
N GLU A 36 -1.17 -13.44 7.46
CA GLU A 36 -2.09 -13.54 8.59
C GLU A 36 -2.94 -12.27 8.78
N PRO A 37 -4.26 -12.39 9.06
CA PRO A 37 -5.15 -11.23 9.21
C PRO A 37 -4.71 -10.21 10.25
N ASN A 38 -4.07 -10.67 11.34
CA ASN A 38 -3.58 -9.82 12.42
C ASN A 38 -2.35 -8.98 12.03
N ARG A 39 -1.68 -9.29 10.91
CA ARG A 39 -0.53 -8.55 10.37
C ARG A 39 -0.96 -7.33 9.54
N VAL A 40 -2.24 -7.21 9.21
CA VAL A 40 -2.76 -6.18 8.31
C VAL A 40 -3.77 -5.30 9.02
N ARG A 41 -3.36 -4.07 9.32
CA ARG A 41 -4.25 -3.00 9.79
C ARG A 41 -4.68 -2.11 8.63
N ILE A 42 -5.95 -1.73 8.58
CA ILE A 42 -6.53 -0.81 7.58
C ILE A 42 -6.78 0.56 8.21
N ILE A 43 -6.53 1.63 7.46
CA ILE A 43 -7.03 2.99 7.71
C ILE A 43 -7.71 3.48 6.42
N GLY A 44 -8.90 4.05 6.53
CA GLY A 44 -9.48 4.89 5.47
C GLY A 44 -9.24 6.36 5.77
N PHE A 45 -8.69 7.11 4.82
CA PHE A 45 -8.54 8.57 4.94
C PHE A 45 -9.62 9.35 4.17
N GLY A 46 -10.46 8.67 3.39
CA GLY A 46 -11.39 9.34 2.49
C GLY A 46 -10.67 10.33 1.59
N ASP A 47 -11.19 11.53 1.51
CA ASP A 47 -10.69 12.66 0.72
C ASP A 47 -9.83 13.65 1.51
N THR A 48 -9.49 13.35 2.77
CA THR A 48 -8.77 14.26 3.65
C THR A 48 -7.26 14.33 3.39
N HIS A 49 -6.71 13.37 2.65
CA HIS A 49 -5.26 13.22 2.38
C HIS A 49 -4.97 13.06 0.89
N LEU A 50 -5.28 14.12 0.12
CA LEU A 50 -5.04 14.15 -1.32
C LEU A 50 -3.53 14.12 -1.62
N ALA A 51 -3.12 13.34 -2.61
CA ALA A 51 -1.78 13.49 -3.19
C ALA A 51 -1.75 14.70 -4.11
N GLU A 52 -2.83 14.91 -4.87
CA GLU A 52 -2.93 16.01 -5.83
C GLU A 52 -4.14 16.88 -5.53
N GLN A 53 -3.97 18.19 -5.62
CA GLN A 53 -5.03 19.17 -5.35
C GLN A 53 -5.88 19.52 -6.58
N GLY A 54 -5.44 19.11 -7.78
CA GLY A 54 -6.14 19.40 -9.03
C GLY A 54 -7.55 18.82 -9.12
N THR A 55 -8.34 19.36 -10.04
CA THR A 55 -9.72 18.92 -10.37
C THR A 55 -9.80 18.13 -11.68
N ASP A 56 -8.67 17.90 -12.34
CA ASP A 56 -8.64 17.11 -13.58
C ASP A 56 -8.71 15.61 -13.30
N GLN A 57 -8.99 14.83 -14.36
CA GLN A 57 -9.13 13.38 -14.24
C GLN A 57 -7.85 12.68 -13.74
N VAL A 58 -6.68 13.26 -14.04
CA VAL A 58 -5.38 12.71 -13.65
C VAL A 58 -5.19 12.84 -12.13
N SER A 59 -5.40 14.04 -11.59
CA SER A 59 -5.41 14.34 -10.15
C SER A 59 -6.40 13.45 -9.42
N HIS A 60 -7.60 13.30 -9.99
CA HIS A 60 -8.61 12.43 -9.42
C HIS A 60 -8.17 10.95 -9.39
N ALA A 61 -7.49 10.46 -10.43
CA ALA A 61 -6.96 9.11 -10.48
C ALA A 61 -5.85 8.88 -9.45
N LEU A 62 -4.92 9.83 -9.31
CA LEU A 62 -3.82 9.77 -8.33
C LEU A 62 -4.33 9.77 -6.88
N ASN A 63 -5.47 10.42 -6.63
CA ASN A 63 -6.13 10.40 -5.32
C ASN A 63 -6.89 9.09 -5.01
N ARG A 64 -7.29 8.31 -6.02
CA ARG A 64 -7.94 7.00 -5.83
C ARG A 64 -6.87 5.90 -5.68
N ARG A 65 -6.26 5.80 -4.51
CA ARG A 65 -5.15 4.84 -4.26
C ARG A 65 -5.28 4.10 -2.93
N VAL A 66 -4.47 3.07 -2.78
CA VAL A 66 -4.17 2.41 -1.50
C VAL A 66 -2.65 2.38 -1.35
N THR A 67 -2.12 2.79 -0.21
CA THR A 67 -0.69 2.69 0.12
C THR A 67 -0.47 1.63 1.19
N ALA A 68 0.70 0.98 1.16
CA ALA A 68 1.09 -0.03 2.13
C ALA A 68 2.38 0.39 2.84
N SER A 69 2.38 0.34 4.17
CA SER A 69 3.55 0.60 5.01
C SER A 69 3.82 -0.59 5.94
N VAL A 70 5.07 -0.91 6.20
CA VAL A 70 5.45 -1.96 7.17
C VAL A 70 5.76 -1.29 8.49
N VAL A 71 4.95 -1.58 9.52
CA VAL A 71 5.12 -1.01 10.87
C VAL A 71 5.83 -2.04 11.75
N GLY A 72 6.86 -1.61 12.48
CA GLY A 72 7.57 -2.47 13.45
C GLY A 72 8.86 -3.12 12.96
N TYR A 73 9.29 -2.88 11.71
CA TYR A 73 10.64 -3.25 11.29
C TYR A 73 11.60 -2.09 11.61
N LYS A 74 12.31 -2.17 12.75
CA LYS A 74 13.47 -1.32 13.07
C LYS A 74 14.76 -1.80 12.36
N GLY A 75 14.64 -2.58 11.29
CA GLY A 75 15.77 -2.92 10.43
C GLY A 75 15.77 -2.04 9.18
N LYS A 76 16.94 -1.70 8.66
CA LYS A 76 17.02 -1.27 7.26
C LYS A 76 16.62 -2.48 6.42
N VAL A 77 15.65 -2.35 5.52
CA VAL A 77 15.46 -3.37 4.48
C VAL A 77 16.70 -3.27 3.59
N LYS A 78 17.74 -4.06 3.89
CA LYS A 78 18.88 -4.23 3.00
C LYS A 78 18.32 -4.96 1.77
N LYS A 79 18.01 -4.22 0.71
CA LYS A 79 17.89 -4.80 -0.63
C LYS A 79 19.30 -5.05 -1.15
N GLU A 80 20.00 -6.01 -0.55
CA GLU A 80 21.24 -6.53 -1.13
C GLU A 80 20.92 -7.91 -1.69
N TRP A 81 20.79 -7.98 -3.01
CA TRP A 81 20.78 -9.21 -3.76
C TRP A 81 22.02 -9.17 -4.65
N THR A 82 23.05 -9.94 -4.29
CA THR A 82 24.10 -10.35 -5.22
C THR A 82 23.77 -11.78 -5.63
N ILE A 83 23.40 -11.97 -6.89
CA ILE A 83 23.24 -13.30 -7.49
C ILE A 83 24.63 -13.74 -7.94
N PHE A 84 25.17 -14.81 -7.36
CA PHE A 84 26.32 -15.51 -7.92
C PHE A 84 25.82 -16.62 -8.85
N THR A 85 26.27 -16.62 -10.11
CA THR A 85 25.95 -17.69 -11.08
C THR A 85 26.95 -18.85 -11.06
N THR A 86 28.08 -18.76 -10.37
CA THR A 86 29.05 -19.87 -10.24
C THR A 86 29.86 -19.78 -8.94
N LEU A 87 30.15 -20.95 -8.33
CA LEU A 87 31.10 -21.09 -7.23
C LEU A 87 32.51 -20.75 -7.76
N PRO A 88 33.32 -19.92 -7.08
CA PRO A 88 34.74 -19.84 -7.38
C PRO A 88 35.40 -21.19 -7.07
N GLU A 89 36.23 -21.69 -7.99
CA GLU A 89 37.00 -22.90 -7.78
C GLU A 89 37.87 -22.77 -6.53
N ALA A 90 37.93 -23.86 -5.75
CA ALA A 90 38.84 -23.96 -4.63
C ALA A 90 40.28 -23.94 -5.16
N GLU A 91 41.03 -22.89 -4.88
CA GLU A 91 42.49 -22.94 -5.04
C GLU A 91 43.09 -23.68 -3.85
N SER A 92 43.82 -24.74 -4.17
CA SER A 92 44.62 -25.62 -3.31
C SER A 92 45.84 -24.94 -2.72
#